data_AF-A0A2D7H938-F1
#
_entry.id   AF-A0A2D7H938-F1
#
_cell.length_a   1.000
_cell.length_b   1.000
_cell.length_c   1.000
_cell.angle_alpha   90.00
_cell.angle_beta   90.00
_cell.angle_gamma   90.00
#
_symmetry.space_group_name_H-M   'P 1'
#
loop_
_entity.id
_entity.type
_entity.pdbx_description
1 polymer ?
#
loop_
_entity_poly.entity_id
_entity_poly.type
_entity_poly.pdbx_seq_one_letter_code
_entity_poly.pdbx_strand_id
1 'polypeptide(L)'
;MSQLAWAAAATPQELSDRRAELAGENIKLVVPTGADLAIETTEHFYVVGSAAPATIKLVAELAEDQMKAVKSVVSAEAGQEFFKGRATIFVMPKRYDYSEFAKMVEGRGIPNGWSSHWKYDGIDGYVSLVATDRDEEDEIEARLTSPLVSLAVATRGGDVPRWLAEGAGKVIAKRHGNTERASRGRTPKTMVNRELIDALAAMGNSKQFLEGKLTPEQSDLIATDLMAAMLDRAQKKGFDGLLRNLSRGLPFEKAFIQSFEATPQQFVDAWKRWRTGR
;
A
#
# COMPACT_ATOMS: atom_id res chain seq x y z
N MET A 1 5.80 -24.96 14.03
CA MET A 1 6.12 -24.11 12.85
C MET A 1 6.08 -22.66 13.28
N SER A 2 6.93 -21.79 12.75
CA SER A 2 6.78 -20.34 12.97
C SER A 2 5.49 -19.85 12.28
N GLN A 3 4.88 -18.76 12.75
CA GLN A 3 3.65 -18.24 12.16
C GLN A 3 3.83 -17.88 10.66
N LEU A 4 5.01 -17.40 10.27
CA LEU A 4 5.36 -17.13 8.87
C LEU A 4 5.45 -18.40 8.01
N ALA A 5 5.93 -19.51 8.57
CA ALA A 5 5.97 -20.79 7.86
C ALA A 5 4.56 -21.35 7.66
N TRP A 6 3.66 -21.14 8.63
CA TRP A 6 2.24 -21.46 8.45
C TRP A 6 1.61 -20.60 7.35
N ALA A 7 1.78 -19.28 7.39
CA ALA A 7 1.19 -18.37 6.40
C ALA A 7 1.68 -18.64 4.97
N ALA A 8 2.94 -19.07 4.80
CA ALA A 8 3.46 -19.46 3.49
C ALA A 8 2.83 -20.76 2.93
N ALA A 9 2.29 -21.62 3.80
CA ALA A 9 1.66 -22.90 3.44
C ALA A 9 0.13 -22.87 3.49
N ALA A 10 -0.45 -21.84 4.11
CA ALA A 10 -1.89 -21.68 4.26
C ALA A 10 -2.59 -21.42 2.92
N THR A 11 -3.79 -21.95 2.80
CA THR A 11 -4.70 -21.63 1.70
C THR A 11 -5.18 -20.17 1.79
N PRO A 12 -5.65 -19.57 0.68
CA PRO A 12 -6.23 -18.22 0.71
C PRO A 12 -7.38 -18.08 1.73
N GLN A 13 -8.20 -19.11 1.89
CA GLN A 13 -9.30 -19.09 2.84
C GLN A 13 -8.80 -19.13 4.30
N GLU A 14 -7.83 -19.98 4.63
CA GLU A 14 -7.23 -20.01 5.97
C GLU A 14 -6.54 -18.68 6.34
N LEU A 15 -5.86 -18.04 5.38
CA LEU A 15 -5.31 -16.70 5.56
C LEU A 15 -6.39 -15.64 5.75
N SER A 16 -7.50 -15.74 4.99
CA SER A 16 -8.65 -14.85 5.14
C SER A 16 -9.26 -14.96 6.53
N ASP A 17 -9.49 -16.17 7.01
CA ASP A 17 -10.10 -16.43 8.32
C ASP A 17 -9.20 -15.91 9.44
N ARG A 18 -7.89 -16.16 9.33
CA ARG A 18 -6.92 -15.64 10.30
C ARG A 18 -6.86 -14.12 10.30
N ARG A 19 -6.92 -13.47 9.14
CA ARG A 19 -6.93 -12.00 9.03
C ARG A 19 -8.22 -11.40 9.58
N ALA A 20 -9.36 -12.05 9.39
CA ALA A 20 -10.62 -11.61 9.97
C ALA A 20 -10.60 -11.71 11.51
N GLU A 21 -10.03 -12.78 12.07
CA GLU A 21 -9.81 -12.91 13.52
C GLU A 21 -8.91 -11.79 14.06
N LEU A 22 -7.73 -11.59 13.45
CA LEU A 22 -6.81 -10.52 13.81
C LEU A 22 -7.45 -9.14 13.67
N ALA A 23 -8.27 -8.92 12.64
CA ALA A 23 -8.99 -7.68 12.45
C ALA A 23 -9.98 -7.40 13.58
N GLY A 24 -10.73 -8.43 14.01
CA GLY A 24 -11.64 -8.36 15.15
C GLY A 24 -10.94 -8.09 16.48
N GLU A 25 -9.69 -8.52 16.65
CA GLU A 25 -8.86 -8.20 17.82
C GLU A 25 -8.32 -6.76 17.75
N ASN A 26 -7.73 -6.39 16.61
CA ASN A 26 -7.08 -5.09 16.41
C ASN A 26 -8.06 -3.92 16.51
N ILE A 27 -9.25 -4.02 15.90
CA ILE A 27 -10.22 -2.92 15.88
C ILE A 27 -10.74 -2.59 17.30
N LYS A 28 -10.79 -3.57 18.20
CA LYS A 28 -11.22 -3.38 19.60
C LYS A 28 -10.21 -2.58 20.43
N LEU A 29 -8.97 -2.44 19.97
CA LEU A 29 -7.97 -1.63 20.66
C LEU A 29 -8.22 -0.12 20.52
N VAL A 30 -9.05 0.29 19.56
CA VAL A 30 -9.32 1.71 19.27
C VAL A 30 -10.78 2.09 19.28
N VAL A 31 -11.67 1.12 19.07
CA VAL A 31 -13.11 1.35 19.17
C VAL A 31 -13.54 1.22 20.63
N PRO A 32 -14.30 2.18 21.19
CA PRO A 32 -14.77 2.10 22.57
C PRO A 32 -15.55 0.81 22.85
N THR A 33 -15.36 0.26 24.04
CA THR A 33 -16.09 -0.94 24.48
C THR A 33 -17.61 -0.73 24.35
N GLY A 34 -18.27 -1.63 23.62
CA GLY A 34 -19.72 -1.60 23.40
C GLY A 34 -20.20 -0.73 22.24
N ALA A 35 -19.28 -0.12 21.47
CA ALA A 35 -19.66 0.51 20.21
C ALA A 35 -19.93 -0.55 19.12
N ASP A 36 -20.91 -0.27 18.27
CA ASP A 36 -21.27 -1.15 17.17
C ASP A 36 -20.19 -1.11 16.08
N LEU A 37 -19.72 -2.30 15.69
CA LEU A 37 -18.87 -2.48 14.53
C LEU A 37 -19.75 -2.94 13.36
N ALA A 38 -19.60 -2.29 12.22
CA ALA A 38 -20.17 -2.76 10.97
C ALA A 38 -19.10 -3.58 10.22
N ILE A 39 -19.57 -4.67 9.60
CA ILE A 39 -18.74 -5.64 8.87
C ILE A 39 -19.39 -5.89 7.53
N GLU A 40 -18.58 -5.89 6.48
CA GLU A 40 -18.96 -6.33 5.13
C GLU A 40 -17.88 -7.27 4.60
N THR A 41 -18.27 -8.26 3.82
CA THR A 41 -17.33 -9.22 3.21
C THR A 41 -17.64 -9.38 1.74
N THR A 42 -16.60 -9.23 0.93
CA THR A 42 -16.70 -9.30 -0.54
C THR A 42 -15.84 -10.45 -1.07
N GLU A 43 -15.60 -10.48 -2.38
CA GLU A 43 -14.73 -11.47 -3.00
C GLU A 43 -13.27 -11.29 -2.52
N HIS A 44 -12.78 -10.06 -2.48
CA HIS A 44 -11.38 -9.73 -2.19
C HIS A 44 -11.16 -9.16 -0.78
N PHE A 45 -12.20 -8.71 -0.08
CA PHE A 45 -12.03 -7.91 1.14
C PHE A 45 -12.89 -8.37 2.32
N TYR A 46 -12.33 -8.20 3.51
CA TYR A 46 -13.04 -8.19 4.79
C TYR A 46 -13.01 -6.75 5.32
N VAL A 47 -14.13 -6.05 5.30
CA VAL A 47 -14.22 -4.64 5.67
C VAL A 47 -14.85 -4.54 7.05
N VAL A 48 -14.18 -3.85 7.98
CA VAL A 48 -14.65 -3.72 9.36
C VAL A 48 -14.35 -2.32 9.90
N GLY A 49 -15.24 -1.78 10.72
CA GLY A 49 -15.00 -0.46 11.29
C GLY A 49 -16.12 0.06 12.17
N SER A 50 -15.86 1.24 12.73
CA SER A 50 -16.82 2.01 13.54
C SER A 50 -17.57 3.08 12.74
N ALA A 51 -17.38 3.13 11.42
CA ALA A 51 -18.17 3.98 10.54
C ALA A 51 -19.61 3.45 10.41
N ALA A 52 -20.52 4.29 9.93
CA ALA A 52 -21.92 3.89 9.73
C ALA A 52 -21.99 2.68 8.78
N PRO A 53 -22.96 1.74 8.96
CA PRO A 53 -23.08 0.56 8.11
C PRO A 53 -23.15 0.87 6.61
N ALA A 54 -23.85 1.94 6.23
CA ALA A 54 -23.90 2.41 4.85
C ALA A 54 -22.53 2.82 4.30
N THR A 55 -21.70 3.48 5.11
CA THR A 55 -20.31 3.84 4.75
C THR A 55 -19.44 2.60 4.61
N ILE A 56 -19.55 1.61 5.51
CA ILE A 56 -18.81 0.34 5.40
C ILE A 56 -19.16 -0.38 4.10
N LYS A 57 -20.44 -0.46 3.77
CA LYS A 57 -20.92 -1.06 2.53
C LYS A 57 -20.40 -0.33 1.29
N LEU A 58 -20.47 1.01 1.29
CA LEU A 58 -19.93 1.82 0.20
C LEU A 58 -18.42 1.61 0.01
N VAL A 59 -17.66 1.58 1.10
CA VAL A 59 -16.21 1.30 1.05
C VAL A 59 -15.94 -0.09 0.47
N ALA A 60 -16.73 -1.10 0.85
CA ALA A 60 -16.59 -2.46 0.33
C ALA A 60 -16.86 -2.52 -1.19
N GLU A 61 -17.91 -1.86 -1.66
CA GLU A 61 -18.25 -1.76 -3.09
C GLU A 61 -17.14 -1.03 -3.87
N LEU A 62 -16.71 0.15 -3.40
CA LEU A 62 -15.65 0.93 -4.06
C LEU A 62 -14.29 0.24 -4.04
N ALA A 63 -13.99 -0.56 -3.01
CA ALA A 63 -12.77 -1.36 -2.95
C ALA A 63 -12.75 -2.44 -4.04
N GLU A 64 -13.88 -3.10 -4.28
CA GLU A 64 -14.04 -4.04 -5.39
C GLU A 64 -13.88 -3.34 -6.74
N ASP A 65 -14.44 -2.14 -6.90
CA ASP A 65 -14.24 -1.34 -8.12
C ASP A 65 -12.76 -0.95 -8.34
N GLN A 66 -12.00 -0.74 -7.27
CA GLN A 66 -10.55 -0.47 -7.35
C GLN A 66 -9.73 -1.70 -7.75
N MET A 67 -10.30 -2.90 -7.81
CA MET A 67 -9.60 -4.07 -8.34
C MET A 67 -9.19 -3.88 -9.80
N LYS A 68 -9.83 -2.97 -10.56
CA LYS A 68 -9.36 -2.56 -11.90
C LYS A 68 -7.93 -2.00 -11.88
N ALA A 69 -7.60 -1.20 -10.86
CA ALA A 69 -6.27 -0.63 -10.68
C ALA A 69 -5.28 -1.70 -10.20
N VAL A 70 -5.69 -2.57 -9.28
CA VAL A 70 -4.88 -3.71 -8.80
C VAL A 70 -4.48 -4.63 -9.95
N LYS A 71 -5.45 -5.02 -10.78
CA LYS A 71 -5.27 -5.89 -11.96
C LYS A 71 -4.38 -5.27 -13.04
N SER A 72 -4.22 -3.95 -13.06
CA SER A 72 -3.31 -3.27 -14.00
C SER A 72 -1.82 -3.48 -13.68
N VAL A 73 -1.51 -3.95 -12.46
CA VAL A 73 -0.14 -4.14 -11.95
C VAL A 73 0.14 -5.61 -11.66
N VAL A 74 -0.76 -6.26 -10.92
CA VAL A 74 -0.58 -7.62 -10.44
C VAL A 74 -1.44 -8.56 -11.26
N SER A 75 -0.81 -9.63 -11.75
CA SER A 75 -1.50 -10.77 -12.34
C SER A 75 -1.71 -11.83 -11.27
N ALA A 76 -2.95 -12.24 -11.05
CA ALA A 76 -3.34 -13.34 -10.18
C ALA A 76 -4.61 -14.00 -10.73
N GLU A 77 -4.91 -15.21 -10.26
CA GLU A 77 -6.22 -15.81 -10.49
C GLU A 77 -7.32 -14.96 -9.82
N ALA A 78 -8.56 -15.15 -10.24
CA ALA A 78 -9.69 -14.39 -9.71
C ALA A 78 -9.87 -14.60 -8.19
N GLY A 79 -10.42 -13.58 -7.53
CA GLY A 79 -10.73 -13.58 -6.11
C GLY A 79 -9.52 -13.37 -5.20
N GLN A 80 -9.45 -14.12 -4.12
CA GLN A 80 -8.54 -13.85 -2.99
C GLN A 80 -7.04 -13.94 -3.33
N GLU A 81 -6.66 -14.47 -4.49
CA GLU A 81 -5.26 -14.65 -4.89
C GLU A 81 -4.49 -13.33 -5.08
N PHE A 82 -5.19 -12.21 -5.30
CA PHE A 82 -4.55 -10.88 -5.36
C PHE A 82 -3.88 -10.46 -4.05
N PHE A 83 -4.34 -10.98 -2.91
CA PHE A 83 -3.78 -10.68 -1.59
C PHE A 83 -3.41 -11.93 -0.78
N LYS A 84 -3.41 -13.12 -1.42
CA LYS A 84 -3.22 -14.44 -0.78
C LYS A 84 -4.27 -14.71 0.30
N GLY A 85 -5.53 -14.46 -0.01
CA GLY A 85 -6.62 -14.34 0.96
C GLY A 85 -7.32 -12.99 0.78
N ARG A 86 -8.39 -12.76 1.54
CA ARG A 86 -8.98 -11.44 1.64
C ARG A 86 -7.99 -10.49 2.32
N ALA A 87 -7.91 -9.27 1.82
CA ALA A 87 -7.28 -8.19 2.56
C ALA A 87 -8.30 -7.59 3.54
N THR A 88 -7.83 -7.16 4.71
CA THR A 88 -8.70 -6.42 5.64
C THR A 88 -8.74 -4.94 5.27
N ILE A 89 -9.90 -4.32 5.36
CA ILE A 89 -10.03 -2.86 5.27
C ILE A 89 -10.62 -2.35 6.58
N PHE A 90 -9.83 -1.61 7.35
CA PHE A 90 -10.27 -0.92 8.55
C PHE A 90 -10.81 0.46 8.19
N VAL A 91 -12.06 0.73 8.56
CA VAL A 91 -12.72 2.01 8.26
C VAL A 91 -13.04 2.75 9.55
N MET A 92 -12.47 3.94 9.70
CA MET A 92 -12.68 4.78 10.88
C MET A 92 -13.26 6.14 10.48
N PRO A 93 -14.32 6.63 11.14
CA PRO A 93 -14.94 7.88 10.75
C PRO A 93 -14.15 9.12 11.19
N LYS A 94 -13.22 8.95 12.14
CA LYS A 94 -12.45 10.07 12.69
C LYS A 94 -10.98 9.86 12.47
N ARG A 95 -10.32 10.98 12.16
CA ARG A 95 -8.87 11.04 12.03
C ARG A 95 -8.14 10.64 13.33
N TYR A 96 -8.74 10.97 14.48
CA TYR A 96 -8.24 10.58 15.79
C TYR A 96 -8.16 9.05 15.93
N ASP A 97 -9.27 8.35 15.70
CA ASP A 97 -9.35 6.88 15.79
C ASP A 97 -8.35 6.20 14.84
N TYR A 98 -8.21 6.71 13.61
CA TYR A 98 -7.20 6.26 12.65
C TYR A 98 -5.75 6.45 13.15
N SER A 99 -5.48 7.55 13.86
CA SER A 99 -4.15 7.82 14.41
C SER A 99 -3.86 6.96 15.63
N GLU A 100 -4.87 6.73 16.48
CA GLU A 100 -4.77 5.77 17.58
C GLU A 100 -4.64 4.33 17.07
N PHE A 101 -5.23 3.98 15.92
CA PHE A 101 -5.07 2.65 15.33
C PHE A 101 -3.61 2.37 15.01
N ALA A 102 -2.95 3.27 14.28
CA ALA A 102 -1.53 3.11 13.98
C ALA A 102 -0.67 3.05 15.25
N LYS A 103 -1.04 3.80 16.30
CA LYS A 103 -0.31 3.78 17.56
C LYS A 103 -0.48 2.47 18.32
N MET A 104 -1.72 1.98 18.46
CA MET A 104 -2.06 0.82 19.29
C MET A 104 -1.79 -0.51 18.59
N VAL A 105 -2.07 -0.60 17.28
CA VAL A 105 -1.92 -1.81 16.46
C VAL A 105 -0.52 -1.87 15.82
N GLU A 106 0.03 -0.73 15.42
CA GLU A 106 1.31 -0.71 14.67
C GLU A 106 2.49 -0.16 15.47
N GLY A 107 2.25 0.37 16.67
CA GLY A 107 3.31 0.90 17.53
C GLY A 107 4.00 2.14 16.95
N ARG A 108 3.34 2.88 16.04
CA ARG A 108 3.96 4.04 15.37
C ARG A 108 2.99 5.21 15.20
N GLY A 109 3.57 6.41 15.11
CA GLY A 109 2.84 7.57 14.62
C GLY A 109 2.62 7.51 13.10
N ILE A 110 1.60 8.24 12.64
CA ILE A 110 1.33 8.45 11.22
C ILE A 110 1.44 9.94 10.86
N PRO A 111 1.92 10.26 9.64
CA PRO A 111 1.94 11.62 9.13
C PRO A 111 0.59 12.34 9.20
N ASN A 112 0.60 13.62 9.60
CA ASN A 112 -0.61 14.45 9.68
C ASN A 112 -1.38 14.58 8.35
N GLY A 113 -0.72 14.39 7.20
CA GLY A 113 -1.37 14.44 5.89
C GLY A 113 -2.08 13.14 5.47
N TRP A 114 -1.81 12.00 6.11
CA TRP A 114 -2.36 10.72 5.67
C TRP A 114 -3.81 10.54 6.10
N SER A 115 -4.66 10.09 5.18
CA SER A 115 -6.02 9.62 5.48
C SER A 115 -6.23 8.15 5.16
N SER A 116 -5.21 7.50 4.58
CA SER A 116 -5.18 6.08 4.31
C SER A 116 -3.74 5.56 4.34
N HIS A 117 -3.55 4.26 4.63
CA HIS A 117 -2.30 3.55 4.40
C HIS A 117 -2.53 2.04 4.38
N TRP A 118 -1.48 1.28 4.07
CA TRP A 118 -1.48 -0.18 4.06
C TRP A 118 -0.38 -0.75 4.96
N LYS A 119 -0.54 -2.01 5.37
CA LYS A 119 0.49 -2.80 6.04
C LYS A 119 0.43 -4.26 5.58
N TYR A 120 1.60 -4.89 5.52
CA TYR A 120 1.76 -6.32 5.34
C TYR A 120 2.95 -6.82 6.14
N ASP A 121 2.80 -7.91 6.89
CA ASP A 121 3.87 -8.51 7.69
C ASP A 121 4.18 -9.98 7.35
N GLY A 122 3.59 -10.47 6.26
CA GLY A 122 3.68 -11.88 5.86
C GLY A 122 2.46 -12.72 6.27
N ILE A 123 1.71 -12.28 7.28
CA ILE A 123 0.48 -12.91 7.74
C ILE A 123 -0.67 -11.93 7.53
N ASP A 124 -0.66 -10.83 8.27
CA ASP A 124 -1.67 -9.81 8.21
C ASP A 124 -1.40 -8.88 7.02
N GLY A 125 -2.48 -8.45 6.37
CA GLY A 125 -2.45 -7.67 5.14
C GLY A 125 -3.69 -6.81 5.07
N TYR A 126 -3.53 -5.51 5.30
CA TYR A 126 -4.66 -4.61 5.44
C TYR A 126 -4.42 -3.22 4.90
N VAL A 127 -5.54 -2.53 4.67
CA VAL A 127 -5.63 -1.08 4.44
C VAL A 127 -6.40 -0.48 5.62
N SER A 128 -5.95 0.68 6.10
CA SER A 128 -6.67 1.47 7.10
C SER A 128 -6.98 2.82 6.50
N LEU A 129 -8.22 3.28 6.55
CA LEU A 129 -8.63 4.58 6.03
C LEU A 129 -9.63 5.33 6.90
N VAL A 130 -9.69 6.64 6.67
CA VAL A 130 -10.74 7.53 7.16
C VAL A 130 -11.85 7.64 6.13
N ALA A 131 -13.08 7.31 6.51
CA ALA A 131 -14.27 7.53 5.69
C ALA A 131 -15.51 7.75 6.56
N THR A 132 -16.37 8.66 6.13
CA THR A 132 -17.61 9.08 6.78
C THR A 132 -18.77 9.09 5.79
N ASP A 133 -19.97 9.34 6.29
CA ASP A 133 -21.19 9.54 5.48
C ASP A 133 -21.22 10.88 4.71
N ARG A 134 -20.20 11.74 4.89
CA ARG A 134 -20.07 13.02 4.22
C ARG A 134 -19.08 13.01 3.06
N ASP A 135 -18.28 11.96 2.96
CA ASP A 135 -17.29 11.84 1.90
C ASP A 135 -17.99 11.46 0.59
N GLU A 136 -17.56 12.09 -0.50
CA GLU A 136 -17.98 11.71 -1.85
C GLU A 136 -17.30 10.40 -2.28
N GLU A 137 -17.91 9.68 -3.24
CA GLU A 137 -17.36 8.41 -3.73
C GLU A 137 -15.92 8.57 -4.26
N ASP A 138 -15.65 9.65 -5.01
CA ASP A 138 -14.32 9.91 -5.57
C ASP A 138 -13.27 10.20 -4.48
N GLU A 139 -13.67 10.77 -3.34
CA GLU A 139 -12.81 10.95 -2.18
C GLU A 139 -12.44 9.61 -1.52
N ILE A 140 -13.40 8.69 -1.39
CA ILE A 140 -13.17 7.35 -0.85
C ILE A 140 -12.30 6.53 -1.83
N GLU A 141 -12.60 6.55 -3.13
CA GLU A 141 -11.80 5.88 -4.16
C GLU A 141 -10.34 6.35 -4.16
N ALA A 142 -10.11 7.66 -3.97
CA ALA A 142 -8.77 8.24 -3.89
C ALA A 142 -7.97 7.74 -2.67
N ARG A 143 -8.65 7.43 -1.56
CA ARG A 143 -8.06 6.84 -0.35
C ARG A 143 -7.84 5.33 -0.46
N LEU A 144 -8.54 4.65 -1.34
CA LEU A 144 -8.44 3.20 -1.52
C LEU A 144 -7.39 2.80 -2.56
N THR A 145 -7.32 3.51 -3.68
CA THR A 145 -6.60 3.03 -4.88
C THR A 145 -5.12 2.77 -4.62
N SER A 146 -4.40 3.75 -4.03
CA SER A 146 -2.98 3.62 -3.75
C SER A 146 -2.68 2.48 -2.77
N PRO A 147 -3.24 2.45 -1.54
CA PRO A 147 -2.92 1.40 -0.58
C PRO A 147 -3.34 -0.01 -1.03
N LEU A 148 -4.43 -0.16 -1.78
CA LEU A 148 -4.83 -1.48 -2.32
C LEU A 148 -3.81 -2.00 -3.35
N VAL A 149 -3.37 -1.15 -4.27
CA VAL A 149 -2.32 -1.53 -5.24
C VAL A 149 -1.00 -1.83 -4.53
N SER A 150 -0.61 -1.00 -3.55
CA SER A 150 0.60 -1.22 -2.76
C SER A 150 0.55 -2.56 -2.03
N LEU A 151 -0.58 -2.87 -1.37
CA LEU A 151 -0.76 -4.13 -0.66
C LEU A 151 -0.69 -5.33 -1.62
N ALA A 152 -1.32 -5.24 -2.79
CA ALA A 152 -1.24 -6.30 -3.80
C ALA A 152 0.20 -6.59 -4.24
N VAL A 153 1.02 -5.54 -4.42
CA VAL A 153 2.46 -5.68 -4.73
C VAL A 153 3.24 -6.25 -3.55
N ALA A 154 2.98 -5.77 -2.33
CA ALA A 154 3.66 -6.24 -1.13
C ALA A 154 3.41 -7.73 -0.86
N THR A 155 2.20 -8.23 -1.13
CA THR A 155 1.87 -9.66 -0.92
C THR A 155 2.54 -10.61 -1.91
N ARG A 156 3.20 -10.11 -2.98
CA ARG A 156 3.86 -10.97 -3.97
C ARG A 156 5.08 -11.70 -3.41
N GLY A 157 5.72 -11.20 -2.37
CA GLY A 157 6.84 -11.85 -1.69
C GLY A 157 6.86 -11.54 -0.19
N GLY A 158 7.65 -12.29 0.59
CA GLY A 158 7.77 -12.04 2.04
C GLY A 158 8.71 -10.86 2.38
N ASP A 159 9.57 -10.46 1.44
CA ASP A 159 10.65 -9.50 1.61
C ASP A 159 10.55 -8.31 0.63
N VAL A 160 9.35 -8.05 0.08
CA VAL A 160 9.12 -6.91 -0.81
C VAL A 160 9.30 -5.60 -0.04
N PRO A 161 10.23 -4.71 -0.45
CA PRO A 161 10.43 -3.45 0.26
C PRO A 161 9.24 -2.52 0.14
N ARG A 162 8.93 -1.80 1.23
CA ARG A 162 7.85 -0.82 1.29
C ARG A 162 7.92 0.19 0.14
N TRP A 163 9.11 0.68 -0.20
CA TRP A 163 9.28 1.69 -1.25
C TRP A 163 8.81 1.18 -2.63
N LEU A 164 8.98 -0.11 -2.92
CA LEU A 164 8.55 -0.68 -4.20
C LEU A 164 7.02 -0.75 -4.25
N ALA A 165 6.42 -1.30 -3.20
CA ALA A 165 4.97 -1.42 -3.08
C ALA A 165 4.29 -0.05 -3.07
N GLU A 166 4.73 0.86 -2.20
CA GLU A 166 4.20 2.22 -2.06
C GLU A 166 4.33 3.03 -3.36
N GLY A 167 5.49 2.96 -4.02
CA GLY A 167 5.71 3.64 -5.30
C GLY A 167 4.75 3.15 -6.37
N ALA A 168 4.51 1.83 -6.44
CA ALA A 168 3.56 1.24 -7.39
C ALA A 168 2.14 1.75 -7.14
N GLY A 169 1.68 1.73 -5.88
CA GLY A 169 0.37 2.26 -5.52
C GLY A 169 0.19 3.72 -5.92
N LYS A 170 1.14 4.57 -5.56
CA LYS A 170 1.05 6.01 -5.84
C LYS A 170 1.06 6.35 -7.33
N VAL A 171 1.90 5.69 -8.12
CA VAL A 171 1.96 5.93 -9.58
C VAL A 171 0.68 5.47 -10.26
N ILE A 172 0.12 4.34 -9.84
CA ILE A 172 -1.09 3.77 -10.46
C ILE A 172 -2.33 4.56 -10.08
N ALA A 173 -2.47 4.93 -8.81
CA ALA A 173 -3.50 5.86 -8.36
C ALA A 173 -3.49 7.16 -9.18
N LYS A 174 -2.30 7.72 -9.44
CA LYS A 174 -2.13 8.89 -10.31
C LYS A 174 -2.55 8.66 -11.76
N ARG A 175 -2.32 7.48 -12.33
CA ARG A 175 -2.74 7.12 -13.70
C ARG A 175 -4.26 6.95 -13.81
N HIS A 176 -4.90 6.48 -12.75
CA HIS A 176 -6.35 6.32 -12.67
C HIS A 176 -7.10 7.61 -12.28
N GLY A 177 -6.39 8.69 -11.95
CA GLY A 177 -7.01 9.94 -11.49
C GLY A 177 -7.40 9.94 -10.00
N ASN A 178 -7.17 8.84 -9.30
CA ASN A 178 -7.59 8.60 -7.92
C ASN A 178 -6.50 9.03 -6.93
N THR A 179 -6.12 10.30 -6.96
CA THR A 179 -5.17 10.86 -5.99
C THR A 179 -5.90 11.67 -4.95
N GLU A 180 -5.61 11.43 -3.67
CA GLU A 180 -6.13 12.27 -2.58
C GLU A 180 -5.87 13.74 -2.92
N ARG A 181 -6.95 14.53 -2.96
CA ARG A 181 -6.84 15.98 -3.11
C ARG A 181 -6.28 16.50 -1.79
N ALA A 182 -5.29 17.39 -1.83
CA ALA A 182 -4.93 18.10 -0.62
C ALA A 182 -6.16 18.91 -0.16
N SER A 183 -6.25 19.22 1.13
CA SER A 183 -7.37 19.99 1.72
C SER A 183 -7.58 21.38 1.08
N ARG A 184 -6.69 21.79 0.15
CA ARG A 184 -6.72 23.05 -0.61
C ARG A 184 -6.62 22.86 -2.13
N GLY A 185 -7.02 21.69 -2.66
CA GLY A 185 -6.95 21.37 -4.09
C GLY A 185 -5.71 20.59 -4.50
N ARG A 186 -5.40 20.57 -5.81
CA ARG A 186 -4.28 19.79 -6.35
C ARG A 186 -2.95 20.48 -6.04
N THR A 187 -2.01 19.78 -5.40
CA THR A 187 -0.65 20.29 -5.16
C THR A 187 0.01 20.67 -6.50
N PRO A 188 0.50 21.91 -6.67
CA PRO A 188 1.15 22.33 -7.91
C PRO A 188 2.37 21.46 -8.24
N LYS A 189 2.57 21.14 -9.52
CA LYS A 189 3.72 20.33 -9.99
C LYS A 189 5.07 20.92 -9.57
N THR A 190 5.16 22.25 -9.47
CA THR A 190 6.36 22.97 -9.00
C THR A 190 6.67 22.69 -7.54
N MET A 191 5.65 22.57 -6.68
CA MET A 191 5.80 22.25 -5.26
C MET A 191 6.25 20.81 -5.07
N VAL A 192 5.60 19.85 -5.76
CA VAL A 192 6.01 18.44 -5.75
C VAL A 192 7.46 18.27 -6.21
N ASN A 193 7.88 18.99 -7.26
CA ASN A 193 9.26 18.97 -7.72
C ASN A 193 10.23 19.51 -6.67
N ARG A 194 9.87 20.57 -5.95
CA ARG A 194 10.69 21.13 -4.88
C ARG A 194 10.84 20.14 -3.72
N GLU A 195 9.73 19.57 -3.25
CA GLU A 195 9.74 18.58 -2.16
C GLU A 195 10.56 17.34 -2.51
N LEU A 196 10.49 16.89 -3.77
CA LEU A 196 11.34 15.80 -4.26
C LEU A 196 12.83 16.18 -4.26
N ILE A 197 13.20 17.41 -4.65
CA ILE A 197 14.59 17.88 -4.57
C ILE A 197 15.08 17.86 -3.12
N ASP A 198 14.26 18.35 -2.19
CA ASP A 198 14.58 18.36 -0.76
C ASP A 198 14.72 16.93 -0.22
N ALA A 199 13.83 16.01 -0.62
CA ALA A 199 13.92 14.59 -0.27
C ALA A 199 15.18 13.92 -0.84
N LEU A 200 15.55 14.20 -2.10
CA LEU A 200 16.76 13.68 -2.73
C LEU A 200 18.05 14.19 -2.08
N ALA A 201 18.03 15.44 -1.58
CA ALA A 201 19.11 16.02 -0.80
C ALA A 201 19.22 15.34 0.57
N ALA A 202 18.10 15.19 1.29
CA ALA A 202 18.03 14.50 2.58
C ALA A 202 18.46 13.02 2.48
N MET A 203 18.13 12.36 1.36
CA MET A 203 18.56 10.99 1.08
C MET A 203 20.07 10.83 1.15
N GLY A 204 20.85 11.79 0.65
CA GLY A 204 22.32 11.68 0.59
C GLY A 204 22.80 10.60 -0.39
N ASN A 205 22.64 9.33 -0.03
CA ASN A 205 22.94 8.14 -0.84
C ASN A 205 21.75 7.15 -0.90
N SER A 206 21.76 6.26 -1.90
CA SER A 206 20.70 5.25 -2.09
C SER A 206 20.48 4.34 -0.88
N LYS A 207 21.54 4.00 -0.14
CA LYS A 207 21.46 3.11 1.02
C LYS A 207 20.55 3.67 2.12
N GLN A 208 20.59 4.97 2.40
CA GLN A 208 19.69 5.63 3.36
C GLN A 208 18.21 5.42 3.00
N PHE A 209 17.86 5.53 1.71
CA PHE A 209 16.51 5.27 1.23
C PHE A 209 16.13 3.80 1.32
N LEU A 210 17.00 2.90 0.85
CA LEU A 210 16.75 1.45 0.85
C LEU A 210 16.65 0.85 2.25
N GLU A 211 17.39 1.40 3.22
CA GLU A 211 17.33 1.00 4.64
C GLU A 211 16.22 1.71 5.43
N GLY A 212 15.36 2.50 4.77
CA GLY A 212 14.23 3.16 5.41
C GLY A 212 14.62 4.23 6.44
N LYS A 213 15.74 4.93 6.24
CA LYS A 213 16.24 5.98 7.14
C LYS A 213 15.61 7.36 6.92
N LEU A 214 14.77 7.50 5.91
CA LEU A 214 14.04 8.73 5.60
C LEU A 214 12.68 8.77 6.28
N THR A 215 12.11 9.97 6.41
CA THR A 215 10.72 10.08 6.87
C THR A 215 9.78 9.41 5.87
N PRO A 216 8.59 8.94 6.28
CA PRO A 216 7.62 8.36 5.36
C PRO A 216 7.32 9.24 4.16
N GLU A 217 7.17 10.56 4.35
CA GLU A 217 6.88 11.51 3.28
C GLU A 217 8.02 11.62 2.27
N GLN A 218 9.26 11.72 2.74
CA GLN A 218 10.45 11.75 1.88
C GLN A 218 10.62 10.44 1.10
N SER A 219 10.48 9.31 1.80
CA SER A 219 10.58 7.98 1.21
C SER A 219 9.52 7.78 0.13
N ASP A 220 8.28 8.20 0.38
CA ASP A 220 7.17 8.08 -0.54
C ASP A 220 7.33 8.94 -1.80
N LEU A 221 7.86 10.17 -1.65
CA LEU A 221 8.15 11.05 -2.79
C LEU A 221 9.20 10.41 -3.71
N ILE A 222 10.29 9.90 -3.13
CA ILE A 222 11.36 9.22 -3.87
C ILE A 222 10.84 7.94 -4.52
N ALA A 223 10.10 7.12 -3.77
CA ALA A 223 9.50 5.88 -4.25
C ALA A 223 8.56 6.11 -5.43
N THR A 224 7.74 7.17 -5.38
CA THR A 224 6.81 7.50 -6.46
C THR A 224 7.54 7.93 -7.75
N ASP A 225 8.56 8.79 -7.64
CA ASP A 225 9.32 9.26 -8.81
C ASP A 225 10.20 8.14 -9.41
N LEU A 226 10.82 7.32 -8.55
CA LEU A 226 11.56 6.12 -8.97
C LEU A 226 10.63 5.12 -9.67
N MET A 227 9.46 4.83 -9.09
CA MET A 227 8.50 3.92 -9.71
C MET A 227 7.96 4.45 -11.03
N ALA A 228 7.77 5.77 -11.17
CA ALA A 228 7.37 6.35 -12.44
C ALA A 228 8.40 6.02 -13.54
N ALA A 229 9.70 6.09 -13.21
CA ALA A 229 10.77 5.67 -14.11
C ALA A 229 10.82 4.14 -14.34
N MET A 230 10.50 3.32 -13.33
CA MET A 230 10.43 1.87 -13.49
C MET A 230 9.25 1.42 -14.37
N LEU A 231 8.14 2.16 -14.33
CA LEU A 231 6.94 1.91 -15.12
C LEU A 231 6.94 2.62 -16.48
N ASP A 232 8.01 3.32 -16.83
CA ASP A 232 8.23 3.85 -18.17
C ASP A 232 8.53 2.72 -19.16
N ARG A 233 8.26 2.97 -20.44
CA ARG A 233 8.32 1.94 -21.51
C ARG A 233 9.65 1.18 -21.52
N ALA A 234 10.76 1.85 -21.26
CA ALA A 234 12.09 1.25 -21.26
C ALA A 234 12.30 0.21 -20.15
N GLN A 235 11.69 0.41 -18.97
CA GLN A 235 11.92 -0.41 -17.77
C GLN A 235 10.72 -1.31 -17.42
N LYS A 236 9.56 -1.08 -18.05
CA LYS A 236 8.32 -1.82 -17.76
C LYS A 236 8.46 -3.34 -17.85
N LYS A 237 9.22 -3.85 -18.81
CA LYS A 237 9.46 -5.30 -18.96
C LYS A 237 10.21 -5.87 -17.74
N GLY A 238 11.17 -5.12 -17.20
CA GLY A 238 11.91 -5.47 -15.98
C GLY A 238 10.98 -5.47 -14.77
N PHE A 239 10.13 -4.44 -14.63
CA PHE A 239 9.14 -4.40 -13.55
C PHE A 239 8.18 -5.59 -13.60
N ASP A 240 7.67 -5.95 -14.78
CA ASP A 240 6.79 -7.10 -14.94
C ASP A 240 7.53 -8.43 -14.66
N GLY A 241 8.82 -8.50 -15.01
CA GLY A 241 9.70 -9.61 -14.65
C GLY A 241 9.84 -9.76 -13.14
N LEU A 242 10.05 -8.65 -12.43
CA LEU A 242 10.20 -8.62 -10.98
C LEU A 242 8.95 -9.17 -10.30
N LEU A 243 7.75 -8.68 -10.65
CA LEU A 243 6.51 -9.15 -10.05
C LEU A 243 6.24 -10.64 -10.33
N ARG A 244 6.56 -11.12 -11.53
CA ARG A 244 6.46 -12.56 -11.85
C ARG A 244 7.41 -13.41 -11.02
N ASN A 245 8.66 -12.96 -10.84
CA ASN A 245 9.66 -13.67 -10.07
C ASN A 245 9.31 -13.70 -8.58
N LEU A 246 8.85 -12.58 -8.02
CA LEU A 246 8.33 -12.51 -6.65
C LEU A 246 7.17 -13.50 -6.44
N SER A 247 6.20 -13.51 -7.37
CA SER A 247 5.04 -14.41 -7.30
C SER A 247 5.42 -15.90 -7.34
N ARG A 248 6.61 -16.24 -7.86
CA ARG A 248 7.17 -17.60 -7.85
C ARG A 248 7.98 -17.92 -6.59
N GLY A 249 7.99 -17.01 -5.62
CA GLY A 249 8.70 -17.18 -4.35
C GLY A 249 10.20 -16.85 -4.40
N LEU A 250 10.69 -16.20 -5.45
CA LEU A 250 12.08 -15.72 -5.44
C LEU A 250 12.22 -14.58 -4.42
N PRO A 251 13.27 -14.58 -3.57
CA PRO A 251 13.60 -13.44 -2.71
C PRO A 251 13.78 -12.16 -3.53
N PHE A 252 13.35 -11.03 -2.97
CA PHE A 252 13.30 -9.74 -3.66
C PHE A 252 14.62 -9.37 -4.35
N GLU A 253 15.75 -9.44 -3.64
CA GLU A 253 17.06 -9.08 -4.19
C GLU A 253 17.38 -9.89 -5.46
N LYS A 254 17.14 -11.22 -5.41
CA LYS A 254 17.38 -12.11 -6.55
C LYS A 254 16.41 -11.84 -7.70
N ALA A 255 15.12 -11.65 -7.39
CA ALA A 255 14.11 -11.32 -8.37
C ALA A 255 14.40 -9.98 -9.07
N PHE A 256 14.92 -9.00 -8.33
CA PHE A 256 15.30 -7.69 -8.84
C PHE A 256 16.49 -7.78 -9.79
N ILE A 257 17.59 -8.42 -9.36
CA ILE A 257 18.79 -8.62 -10.20
C ILE A 257 18.44 -9.36 -11.49
N GLN A 258 17.61 -10.40 -11.43
CA GLN A 258 17.20 -11.14 -12.62
C GLN A 258 16.37 -10.31 -13.61
N SER A 259 15.68 -9.27 -13.12
CA SER A 259 14.74 -8.50 -13.95
C SER A 259 15.32 -7.19 -14.47
N PHE A 260 16.26 -6.60 -13.73
CA PHE A 260 16.89 -5.31 -14.04
C PHE A 260 18.38 -5.41 -14.32
N GLU A 261 18.99 -6.59 -14.18
CA GLU A 261 20.44 -6.83 -14.38
C GLU A 261 21.33 -5.92 -13.51
N ALA A 262 20.80 -5.48 -12.36
CA ALA A 262 21.46 -4.59 -11.40
C ALA A 262 20.94 -4.89 -10.00
N THR A 263 21.75 -4.60 -8.97
CA THR A 263 21.24 -4.59 -7.60
C THR A 263 20.27 -3.42 -7.39
N PRO A 264 19.36 -3.46 -6.40
CA PRO A 264 18.50 -2.32 -6.07
C PRO A 264 19.29 -1.05 -5.81
N GLN A 265 20.44 -1.15 -5.12
CA GLN A 265 21.31 0.00 -4.87
C GLN A 265 21.87 0.59 -6.17
N GLN A 266 22.39 -0.24 -7.08
CA GLN A 266 22.91 0.22 -8.37
C GLN A 266 21.81 0.88 -9.21
N PHE A 267 20.61 0.32 -9.20
CA PHE A 267 19.46 0.86 -9.92
C PHE A 267 19.04 2.23 -9.37
N VAL A 268 18.92 2.36 -8.05
CA VAL A 268 18.57 3.64 -7.39
C VAL A 268 19.66 4.69 -7.63
N ASP A 269 20.94 4.31 -7.58
CA ASP A 269 22.05 5.23 -7.87
C ASP A 269 22.00 5.72 -9.32
N ALA A 270 21.76 4.83 -10.28
CA ALA A 270 21.65 5.18 -11.69
C ALA A 270 20.45 6.10 -11.95
N TRP A 271 19.29 5.79 -11.35
CA TRP A 271 18.11 6.64 -11.43
C TRP A 271 18.36 8.01 -10.81
N LYS A 272 18.99 8.09 -9.63
CA LYS A 272 19.30 9.36 -8.96
C LYS A 272 20.17 10.24 -9.85
N ARG A 273 21.21 9.66 -10.45
CA ARG A 273 22.11 10.34 -11.39
C ARG A 273 21.36 10.92 -12.58
N TRP A 274 20.58 10.07 -13.26
CA TRP A 274 19.71 10.50 -14.36
C TRP A 274 18.76 11.63 -13.94
N ARG A 275 18.11 11.50 -12.78
CA ARG A 275 17.11 12.44 -12.27
C ARG A 275 17.69 13.82 -11.92
N THR A 276 18.94 13.84 -11.46
CA THR A 276 19.65 15.04 -10.99
C THR A 276 20.61 15.63 -12.03
N GLY A 277 20.85 14.92 -13.14
CA GLY A 277 21.79 15.33 -14.18
C GLY A 277 23.26 15.31 -13.71
N ARG A 278 23.59 14.46 -12.74
CA ARG A 278 24.94 14.30 -12.16
C ARG A 278 25.40 12.85 -12.20
#